data_AF-A0A9Q9HSA8-F1
#
_entry.id   AF-A0A9Q9HSA8-F1
#
_cell.length_a   1.000
_cell.length_b   1.000
_cell.length_c   1.000
_cell.angle_alpha   90.00
_cell.angle_beta   90.00
_cell.angle_gamma   90.00
#
_symmetry.space_group_name_H-M   'P 1'
#
loop_
_entity.id
_entity.type
_entity.pdbx_description
1 polymer ?
#
loop_
_entity_poly.entity_id
_entity_poly.type
_entity_poly.pdbx_seq_one_letter_code
_entity_poly.pdbx_strand_id
1 'polypeptide(L)'
;MLNSLFRGVSVAALIFAGQAALSADWVLDGASSKLAFGSVKKDTVGEVHSFEELTGSVSKDGTVTVAISLPSVETFIDIRNERMIDLVFNGEAQATLTAKVDIAALEALPAGGTMVSDVEGKLSLLGRDIPVETEMFVARLSDRKVMVTTNDLLFLGVEDAGLTKGVDILQELAKLSGITRTVPVTARFVFEAGSDTAQASPAAQETEVALSGDPAKGKKVFRKCQACHSFEEGKNGTGPSLHGIIGAGSAAADGFKYSGAFQDANLTWSEDQLAAFLSDPKSVVPGNRMGFKGLKKDDDVQNVIAYIRQES
;
A
#
# COMPACT_ATOMS: atom_id res chain seq x y z
N MET A 1 -36.34 60.56 3.03
CA MET A 1 -34.87 60.53 2.86
C MET A 1 -34.27 59.80 4.05
N LEU A 2 -33.86 58.54 3.88
CA LEU A 2 -32.55 57.99 4.26
C LEU A 2 -32.60 56.46 4.10
N ASN A 3 -31.94 55.99 3.04
CA ASN A 3 -31.49 54.61 2.91
C ASN A 3 -30.50 54.30 4.05
N SER A 4 -30.63 53.14 4.68
CA SER A 4 -29.47 52.48 5.30
C SER A 4 -29.59 50.98 5.10
N LEU A 5 -28.85 50.50 4.10
CA LEU A 5 -28.57 49.10 3.83
C LEU A 5 -27.51 48.63 4.84
N PHE A 6 -27.90 47.86 5.84
CA PHE A 6 -26.95 47.02 6.58
C PHE A 6 -26.93 45.63 5.94
N ARG A 7 -25.94 45.41 5.08
CA ARG A 7 -25.47 44.07 4.69
C ARG A 7 -24.72 43.47 5.88
N GLY A 8 -25.42 42.66 6.67
CA GLY A 8 -24.82 41.78 7.67
C GLY A 8 -24.48 40.43 7.04
N VAL A 9 -23.19 40.13 6.95
CA VAL A 9 -22.62 38.88 6.48
C VAL A 9 -23.23 37.70 7.24
N SER A 10 -23.95 36.81 6.54
CA SER A 10 -24.32 35.50 7.10
C SER A 10 -23.06 34.63 7.09
N VAL A 11 -22.45 34.47 8.26
CA VAL A 11 -21.46 33.42 8.50
C VAL A 11 -22.22 32.10 8.46
N ALA A 12 -22.18 31.42 7.33
CA ALA A 12 -22.60 30.03 7.24
C ALA A 12 -21.64 29.20 8.09
N ALA A 13 -22.05 28.88 9.31
CA ALA A 13 -21.40 27.87 10.13
C ALA A 13 -21.57 26.53 9.40
N LEU A 14 -20.53 26.11 8.68
CA LEU A 14 -20.36 24.74 8.22
C LEU A 14 -20.30 23.86 9.46
N ILE A 15 -21.43 23.25 9.79
CA ILE A 15 -21.50 22.15 10.74
C ILE A 15 -20.73 21.00 10.07
N PHE A 16 -19.45 20.88 10.38
CA PHE A 16 -18.76 19.60 10.27
C PHE A 16 -19.50 18.65 11.21
N ALA A 17 -20.40 17.84 10.65
CA ALA A 17 -20.84 16.63 11.30
C ALA A 17 -19.60 15.73 11.41
N GLY A 18 -18.87 15.87 12.51
CA GLY A 18 -17.83 14.94 12.89
C GLY A 18 -18.46 13.56 12.90
N GLN A 19 -18.03 12.69 11.99
CA GLN A 19 -18.25 11.27 12.14
C GLN A 19 -17.62 10.91 13.49
N ALA A 20 -18.46 10.51 14.44
CA ALA A 20 -17.98 9.87 15.64
C ALA A 20 -17.12 8.69 15.19
N ALA A 21 -15.82 8.74 15.48
CA ALA A 21 -14.96 7.58 15.38
C ALA A 21 -15.53 6.55 16.36
N LEU A 22 -16.35 5.64 15.85
CA LEU A 22 -16.66 4.40 16.54
C LEU A 22 -15.30 3.74 16.79
N SER A 23 -14.95 3.54 18.05
CA SER A 23 -13.76 2.79 18.44
C SER A 23 -13.82 1.43 17.78
N ALA A 24 -13.07 1.24 16.69
CA ALA A 24 -12.91 -0.06 16.08
C ALA A 24 -12.08 -0.91 17.03
N ASP A 25 -12.63 -2.05 17.47
CA ASP A 25 -11.92 -2.94 18.39
C ASP A 25 -10.81 -3.69 17.67
N TRP A 26 -10.88 -3.83 16.34
CA TRP A 26 -9.83 -4.40 15.52
C TRP A 26 -9.58 -3.55 14.28
N VAL A 27 -8.32 -3.32 13.96
CA VAL A 27 -7.87 -2.53 12.80
C VAL A 27 -7.00 -3.40 11.91
N LEU A 28 -7.19 -3.32 10.61
CA LEU A 28 -6.42 -4.08 9.63
C LEU A 28 -4.99 -3.55 9.53
N ASP A 29 -4.01 -4.42 9.73
CA ASP A 29 -2.60 -4.19 9.43
C ASP A 29 -2.40 -4.40 7.92
N GLY A 30 -2.40 -3.30 7.16
CA GLY A 30 -2.28 -3.32 5.70
C GLY A 30 -0.96 -3.90 5.23
N ALA A 31 0.14 -3.67 5.95
CA ALA A 31 1.47 -4.14 5.59
C ALA A 31 1.62 -5.65 5.74
N SER A 32 0.94 -6.23 6.74
CA SER A 32 0.89 -7.68 6.93
C SER A 32 -0.23 -8.38 6.15
N SER A 33 -1.13 -7.62 5.52
CA SER A 33 -2.28 -8.13 4.77
C SER A 33 -1.99 -8.29 3.29
N LYS A 34 -2.79 -9.10 2.60
CA LYS A 34 -2.71 -9.30 1.14
C LYS A 34 -4.08 -9.64 0.58
N LEU A 35 -4.44 -8.98 -0.52
CA LEU A 35 -5.53 -9.35 -1.40
C LEU A 35 -4.95 -9.61 -2.78
N ALA A 36 -5.15 -10.80 -3.30
CA ALA A 36 -4.61 -11.21 -4.59
C ALA A 36 -5.71 -11.81 -5.47
N PHE A 37 -5.58 -11.60 -6.77
CA PHE A 37 -6.48 -12.16 -7.76
C PHE A 37 -5.71 -12.72 -8.95
N GLY A 38 -6.28 -13.75 -9.57
CA GLY A 38 -5.70 -14.40 -10.73
C GLY A 38 -6.39 -14.00 -12.03
N SER A 39 -5.66 -14.05 -13.13
CA SER A 39 -6.22 -13.98 -14.48
C SER A 39 -5.59 -15.03 -15.36
N VAL A 40 -6.35 -15.59 -16.31
CA VAL A 40 -5.78 -16.44 -17.37
C VAL A 40 -5.96 -15.73 -18.71
N LYS A 41 -4.89 -15.64 -19.49
CA LYS A 41 -4.88 -15.07 -20.84
C LYS A 41 -4.38 -16.08 -21.86
N LYS A 42 -4.72 -15.87 -23.13
CA LYS A 42 -4.37 -16.80 -24.22
C LYS A 42 -4.76 -18.24 -23.87
N ASP A 43 -5.85 -18.36 -23.11
CA ASP A 43 -6.47 -19.60 -22.66
C ASP A 43 -5.60 -20.49 -21.72
N THR A 44 -4.34 -20.14 -21.51
CA THR A 44 -3.34 -21.03 -20.89
C THR A 44 -2.34 -20.34 -19.96
N VAL A 45 -2.24 -19.01 -20.00
CA VAL A 45 -1.24 -18.26 -19.23
C VAL A 45 -1.88 -17.66 -17.99
N GLY A 46 -1.68 -18.31 -16.84
CA GLY A 46 -2.08 -17.78 -15.54
C GLY A 46 -1.14 -16.68 -15.05
N GLU A 47 -1.71 -15.65 -14.43
CA GLU A 47 -1.02 -14.54 -13.80
C GLU A 47 -1.67 -14.25 -12.45
N VAL A 48 -0.87 -13.75 -11.51
CA VAL A 48 -1.32 -13.32 -10.17
C VAL A 48 -1.03 -11.83 -10.03
N HIS A 49 -2.02 -11.12 -9.50
CA HIS A 49 -2.00 -9.69 -9.25
C HIS A 49 -2.41 -9.42 -7.81
N SER A 50 -2.16 -8.21 -7.30
CA SER A 50 -2.53 -7.81 -5.94
C SER A 50 -3.02 -6.37 -5.87
N PHE A 51 -3.60 -6.03 -4.73
CA PHE A 51 -3.76 -4.64 -4.30
C PHE A 51 -2.82 -4.40 -3.12
N GLU A 52 -2.02 -3.33 -3.20
CA GLU A 52 -0.95 -3.06 -2.25
C GLU A 52 -1.39 -2.15 -1.08
N GLU A 53 -2.52 -1.47 -1.22
CA GLU A 53 -3.05 -0.58 -0.18
C GLU A 53 -4.43 -1.08 0.27
N LEU A 54 -4.45 -1.60 1.49
CA LEU A 54 -5.62 -2.14 2.16
C LEU A 54 -5.78 -1.45 3.52
N THR A 55 -7.01 -1.06 3.83
CA THR A 55 -7.40 -0.61 5.18
C THR A 55 -8.65 -1.35 5.61
N GLY A 56 -8.95 -1.34 6.90
CA GLY A 56 -10.15 -2.00 7.37
C GLY A 56 -10.26 -2.03 8.87
N SER A 57 -11.41 -2.48 9.33
CA SER A 57 -11.74 -2.59 10.74
C SER A 57 -12.78 -3.68 10.99
N VAL A 58 -12.82 -4.13 12.24
CA VAL A 58 -13.94 -4.88 12.82
C VAL A 58 -14.44 -4.10 14.03
N SER A 59 -15.72 -3.74 14.02
CA SER A 59 -16.38 -3.06 15.15
C SER A 59 -16.78 -4.05 16.24
N LYS A 60 -17.14 -3.51 17.42
CA LYS A 60 -17.57 -4.29 18.60
C LYS A 60 -18.71 -5.26 18.33
N ASP A 61 -19.58 -4.91 17.39
CA ASP A 61 -20.75 -5.71 17.03
C ASP A 61 -20.43 -6.78 15.97
N GLY A 62 -19.17 -6.93 15.56
CA GLY A 62 -18.74 -7.88 14.53
C GLY A 62 -18.96 -7.41 13.10
N THR A 63 -19.18 -6.11 12.87
CA THR A 63 -19.24 -5.58 11.49
C THR A 63 -17.83 -5.39 10.94
N VAL A 64 -17.52 -6.07 9.84
CA VAL A 64 -16.25 -5.97 9.14
C VAL A 64 -16.39 -4.98 7.99
N THR A 65 -15.40 -4.10 7.83
CA THR A 65 -15.24 -3.28 6.63
C THR A 65 -13.78 -3.36 6.18
N VAL A 66 -13.53 -3.74 4.94
CA VAL A 66 -12.20 -3.70 4.30
C VAL A 66 -12.29 -2.83 3.06
N ALA A 67 -11.45 -1.81 3.01
CA ALA A 67 -11.35 -0.83 1.95
C ALA A 67 -10.12 -1.17 1.08
N ILE A 68 -10.35 -1.35 -0.22
CA ILE A 68 -9.37 -1.75 -1.21
C ILE A 68 -9.10 -0.57 -2.13
N SER A 69 -7.90 0.02 -2.07
CA SER A 69 -7.50 1.10 -2.99
C SER A 69 -7.31 0.53 -4.39
N LEU A 70 -8.23 0.81 -5.32
CA LEU A 70 -8.13 0.32 -6.69
C LEU A 70 -6.91 0.88 -7.45
N PRO A 71 -6.48 2.13 -7.23
CA PRO A 71 -5.22 2.65 -7.77
C PRO A 71 -3.97 1.88 -7.33
N SER A 72 -4.05 1.12 -6.23
CA SER A 72 -2.93 0.33 -5.71
C SER A 72 -2.75 -1.03 -6.41
N VAL A 73 -3.47 -1.30 -7.50
CA VAL A 73 -3.36 -2.54 -8.27
C VAL A 73 -1.92 -2.74 -8.77
N GLU A 74 -1.38 -3.94 -8.52
CA GLU A 74 -0.05 -4.37 -8.93
C GLU A 74 -0.15 -5.63 -9.77
N THR A 75 0.28 -5.50 -11.02
CA THR A 75 0.36 -6.59 -12.00
C THR A 75 1.80 -6.86 -12.46
N PHE A 76 2.79 -6.23 -11.85
CA PHE A 76 4.21 -6.20 -12.23
C PHE A 76 4.49 -5.61 -13.62
N ILE A 77 3.51 -4.91 -14.20
CA ILE A 77 3.63 -4.23 -15.48
C ILE A 77 2.97 -2.85 -15.35
N ASP A 78 3.78 -1.79 -15.25
CA ASP A 78 3.32 -0.42 -14.98
C ASP A 78 2.20 0.03 -15.94
N ILE A 79 2.40 -0.15 -17.24
CA ILE A 79 1.39 0.22 -18.25
C ILE A 79 0.09 -0.58 -18.13
N ARG A 80 0.14 -1.79 -17.57
CA ARG A 80 -1.06 -2.59 -17.30
C ARG A 80 -1.75 -2.10 -16.03
N ASN A 81 -1.00 -1.67 -15.01
CA ASN A 81 -1.58 -1.05 -13.82
C ASN A 81 -2.37 0.20 -14.20
N GLU A 82 -1.79 1.10 -14.99
CA GLU A 82 -2.48 2.30 -15.52
C GLU A 82 -3.78 1.94 -16.27
N ARG A 83 -3.69 0.97 -17.19
CA ARG A 83 -4.87 0.51 -17.96
C ARG A 83 -5.93 -0.16 -17.09
N MET A 84 -5.55 -0.91 -16.06
CA MET A 84 -6.51 -1.48 -15.10
C MET A 84 -7.28 -0.38 -14.38
N ILE A 85 -6.57 0.65 -13.90
CA ILE A 85 -7.17 1.79 -13.20
C ILE A 85 -8.15 2.53 -14.12
N ASP A 86 -7.70 2.91 -15.32
CA ASP A 86 -8.49 3.76 -16.20
C ASP A 86 -9.62 3.02 -16.90
N LEU A 87 -9.37 1.78 -17.35
CA LEU A 87 -10.26 1.07 -18.27
C LEU A 87 -11.11 0.00 -17.58
N VAL A 88 -10.59 -0.65 -16.54
CA VAL A 88 -11.31 -1.71 -15.82
C VAL A 88 -12.03 -1.15 -14.61
N PHE A 89 -11.35 -0.35 -13.80
CA PHE A 89 -11.91 0.28 -12.62
C PHE A 89 -12.54 1.65 -12.89
N ASN A 90 -12.49 2.14 -14.13
CA ASN A 90 -13.07 3.43 -14.55
C ASN A 90 -12.63 4.63 -13.69
N GLY A 91 -11.41 4.58 -13.15
CA GLY A 91 -10.88 5.61 -12.25
C GLY A 91 -11.51 5.64 -10.85
N GLU A 92 -12.30 4.64 -10.47
CA GLU A 92 -12.83 4.53 -9.10
C GLU A 92 -11.69 4.43 -8.09
N ALA A 93 -11.84 5.13 -6.97
CA ALA A 93 -10.80 5.19 -5.94
C ALA A 93 -10.72 3.89 -5.12
N GLN A 94 -11.85 3.22 -4.92
CA GLN A 94 -11.97 2.17 -3.92
C GLN A 94 -13.07 1.15 -4.24
N ALA A 95 -12.82 -0.09 -3.82
CA ALA A 95 -13.85 -1.09 -3.59
C ALA A 95 -13.94 -1.40 -2.10
N THR A 96 -15.12 -1.80 -1.62
CA THR A 96 -15.36 -2.05 -0.20
C THR A 96 -15.95 -3.42 0.01
N LEU A 97 -15.28 -4.25 0.81
CA LEU A 97 -15.83 -5.49 1.33
C LEU A 97 -16.46 -5.21 2.69
N THR A 98 -17.73 -5.59 2.86
CA THR A 98 -18.40 -5.59 4.17
C THR A 98 -18.89 -6.99 4.50
N ALA A 99 -18.85 -7.36 5.78
CA ALA A 99 -19.36 -8.64 6.25
C ALA A 99 -19.81 -8.54 7.71
N LYS A 100 -20.52 -9.56 8.17
CA LYS A 100 -20.81 -9.75 9.59
C LYS A 100 -20.10 -11.02 10.08
N VAL A 101 -19.42 -10.92 11.21
CA VAL A 101 -18.71 -12.05 11.83
C VAL A 101 -19.17 -12.26 13.27
N ASP A 102 -19.07 -13.49 13.75
CA ASP A 102 -19.28 -13.83 15.15
C ASP A 102 -18.05 -13.40 15.97
N ILE A 103 -18.11 -12.18 16.49
CA ILE A 103 -17.03 -11.62 17.32
C ILE A 103 -16.87 -12.40 18.63
N ALA A 104 -17.94 -12.97 19.19
CA ALA A 104 -17.88 -13.72 20.43
C ALA A 104 -17.12 -15.04 20.24
N ALA A 105 -17.31 -15.71 19.11
CA ALA A 105 -16.51 -16.89 18.74
C ALA A 105 -15.02 -16.54 18.59
N LEU A 106 -14.70 -15.40 17.97
CA LEU A 106 -13.32 -14.92 17.84
C LEU A 106 -12.69 -14.58 19.21
N GLU A 107 -13.43 -13.95 20.10
CA GLU A 107 -12.96 -13.59 21.46
C GLU A 107 -12.80 -14.80 22.38
N ALA A 108 -13.61 -15.83 22.19
CA ALA A 108 -13.48 -17.10 22.92
C ALA A 108 -12.27 -17.94 22.45
N LEU A 109 -11.70 -17.64 21.27
CA LEU A 109 -10.57 -18.36 20.72
C LEU A 109 -9.27 -17.97 21.48
N PRO A 110 -8.59 -18.90 22.18
CA PRO A 110 -7.36 -18.58 22.89
C PRO A 110 -6.25 -18.25 21.90
N ALA A 111 -5.21 -17.52 22.36
CA ALA A 111 -4.00 -17.31 21.57
C ALA A 111 -3.39 -18.66 21.13
N GLY A 112 -3.01 -18.76 19.86
CA GLY A 112 -2.58 -20.00 19.19
C GLY A 112 -3.74 -20.87 18.69
N GLY A 113 -4.99 -20.56 19.07
CA GLY A 113 -6.19 -21.26 18.61
C GLY A 113 -6.54 -20.92 17.17
N THR A 114 -7.25 -21.86 16.53
CA THR A 114 -7.73 -21.73 15.16
C THR A 114 -9.20 -22.11 15.07
N MET A 115 -9.93 -21.47 14.16
CA MET A 115 -11.30 -21.85 13.81
C MET A 115 -11.52 -21.66 12.31
N VAL A 116 -12.59 -22.27 11.83
CA VAL A 116 -13.15 -22.00 10.51
C VAL A 116 -14.45 -21.22 10.72
N SER A 117 -14.67 -20.20 9.89
CA SER A 117 -15.86 -19.35 9.95
C SER A 117 -16.45 -19.21 8.57
N ASP A 118 -17.72 -19.55 8.43
CA ASP A 118 -18.51 -19.10 7.28
C ASP A 118 -18.71 -17.59 7.39
N VAL A 119 -18.48 -16.89 6.29
CA VAL A 119 -18.62 -15.44 6.21
C VAL A 119 -19.51 -15.09 5.04
N GLU A 120 -20.64 -14.47 5.37
CA GLU A 120 -21.53 -13.83 4.42
C GLU A 120 -21.26 -12.32 4.41
N GLY A 121 -21.03 -11.80 3.22
CA GLY A 121 -20.65 -10.42 3.02
C GLY A 121 -21.01 -9.92 1.64
N LYS A 122 -20.46 -8.76 1.32
CA LYS A 122 -20.75 -8.01 0.11
C LYS A 122 -19.52 -7.25 -0.34
N LEU A 123 -19.20 -7.38 -1.61
CA LEU A 123 -18.23 -6.54 -2.31
C LEU A 123 -18.97 -5.42 -3.04
N SER A 124 -18.80 -4.19 -2.60
CA SER A 124 -19.23 -2.99 -3.32
C SER A 124 -18.12 -2.55 -4.28
N LEU A 125 -18.37 -2.64 -5.58
CA LEU A 125 -17.43 -2.30 -6.66
C LEU A 125 -18.18 -1.71 -7.86
N LEU A 126 -17.70 -0.58 -8.40
CA LEU A 126 -18.33 0.13 -9.53
C LEU A 126 -19.84 0.40 -9.34
N GLY A 127 -20.25 0.76 -8.12
CA GLY A 127 -21.66 0.99 -7.78
C GLY A 127 -22.53 -0.28 -7.76
N ARG A 128 -21.92 -1.46 -7.83
CA ARG A 128 -22.59 -2.75 -7.72
C ARG A 128 -22.27 -3.41 -6.40
N ASP A 129 -23.28 -4.08 -5.87
CA ASP A 129 -23.20 -4.84 -4.64
C ASP A 129 -23.23 -6.33 -4.97
N ILE A 130 -22.09 -6.98 -4.81
CA ILE A 130 -21.87 -8.37 -5.21
C ILE A 130 -21.85 -9.22 -3.93
N PRO A 131 -22.77 -10.18 -3.74
CA PRO A 131 -22.73 -11.04 -2.57
C PRO A 131 -21.45 -11.88 -2.57
N VAL A 132 -20.87 -12.04 -1.38
CA VAL A 132 -19.68 -12.85 -1.15
C VAL A 132 -19.99 -13.84 -0.04
N GLU A 133 -19.95 -15.12 -0.36
CA GLU A 133 -20.11 -16.21 0.59
C GLU A 133 -18.84 -17.05 0.53
N THR A 134 -18.15 -17.19 1.67
CA THR A 134 -16.87 -17.88 1.70
C THR A 134 -16.56 -18.43 3.08
N GLU A 135 -15.87 -19.56 3.11
CA GLU A 135 -15.31 -20.13 4.32
C GLU A 135 -13.93 -19.52 4.58
N MET A 136 -13.73 -18.95 5.77
CA MET A 136 -12.49 -18.31 6.17
C MET A 136 -11.82 -19.12 7.28
N PHE A 137 -10.52 -19.37 7.14
CA PHE A 137 -9.67 -19.88 8.21
C PHE A 137 -9.17 -18.73 9.07
N VAL A 138 -9.40 -18.83 10.38
CA VAL A 138 -9.06 -17.81 11.38
C VAL A 138 -8.04 -18.40 12.35
N ALA A 139 -6.94 -17.68 12.58
CA ALA A 139 -5.93 -18.01 13.57
C ALA A 139 -5.73 -16.83 14.53
N ARG A 140 -5.92 -17.06 15.83
CA ARG A 140 -5.60 -16.09 16.88
C ARG A 140 -4.10 -16.14 17.13
N LEU A 141 -3.36 -15.17 16.59
CA LEU A 141 -1.89 -15.14 16.69
C LEU A 141 -1.42 -14.70 18.08
N SER A 142 -2.19 -13.83 18.74
CA SER A 142 -1.99 -13.41 20.12
C SER A 142 -3.30 -12.86 20.70
N ASP A 143 -3.28 -12.43 21.95
CA ASP A 143 -4.43 -11.76 22.58
C ASP A 143 -4.90 -10.52 21.80
N ARG A 144 -4.01 -9.92 21.00
CA ARG A 144 -4.28 -8.69 20.25
C ARG A 144 -4.12 -8.83 18.75
N LYS A 145 -3.87 -10.02 18.21
CA LYS A 145 -3.62 -10.18 16.78
C LYS A 145 -4.34 -11.41 16.25
N VAL A 146 -5.05 -11.23 15.15
CA VAL A 146 -5.73 -12.30 14.43
C VAL A 146 -5.32 -12.26 12.96
N MET A 147 -5.14 -13.44 12.37
CA MET A 147 -5.00 -13.61 10.93
C MET A 147 -6.22 -14.36 10.42
N VAL A 148 -6.78 -13.87 9.32
CA VAL A 148 -7.92 -14.44 8.63
C VAL A 148 -7.53 -14.66 7.18
N THR A 149 -7.80 -15.84 6.62
CA THR A 149 -7.50 -16.14 5.23
C THR A 149 -8.61 -16.96 4.59
N THR A 150 -8.81 -16.78 3.29
CA THR A 150 -9.76 -17.60 2.52
C THR A 150 -9.36 -19.07 2.62
N ASN A 151 -10.28 -19.94 3.04
CA ASN A 151 -10.02 -21.38 3.13
C ASN A 151 -10.04 -22.03 1.73
N ASP A 152 -10.92 -21.54 0.86
CA ASP A 152 -11.04 -21.89 -0.55
C ASP A 152 -10.82 -20.68 -1.47
N LEU A 153 -10.69 -20.91 -2.78
CA LEU A 153 -10.69 -19.83 -3.77
C LEU A 153 -12.08 -19.20 -3.88
N LEU A 154 -12.16 -17.88 -3.73
CA LEU A 154 -13.34 -17.13 -4.12
C LEU A 154 -13.32 -16.88 -5.63
N PHE A 155 -14.42 -17.08 -6.33
CA PHE A 155 -14.52 -16.77 -7.75
C PHE A 155 -15.44 -15.58 -7.99
N LEU A 156 -14.92 -14.53 -8.61
CA LEU A 156 -15.67 -13.35 -8.98
C LEU A 156 -15.97 -13.36 -10.49
N GLY A 157 -17.25 -13.26 -10.85
CA GLY A 157 -17.69 -13.05 -12.22
C GLY A 157 -17.36 -11.64 -12.69
N VAL A 158 -16.69 -11.50 -13.84
CA VAL A 158 -16.38 -10.20 -14.46
C VAL A 158 -17.66 -9.45 -14.82
N GLU A 159 -18.70 -10.17 -15.26
CA GLU A 159 -20.00 -9.60 -15.60
C GLU A 159 -20.76 -9.09 -14.37
N ASP A 160 -20.81 -9.90 -13.31
CA ASP A 160 -21.46 -9.54 -12.04
C ASP A 160 -20.84 -8.27 -11.46
N ALA A 161 -19.50 -8.17 -11.54
CA ALA A 161 -18.73 -7.02 -11.12
C ALA A 161 -18.83 -5.79 -12.05
N GLY A 162 -19.49 -5.92 -13.21
CA GLY A 162 -19.61 -4.82 -14.18
C GLY A 162 -18.30 -4.48 -14.91
N LEU A 163 -17.34 -5.40 -14.93
CA LEU A 163 -15.99 -5.19 -15.46
C LEU A 163 -15.83 -5.63 -16.93
N THR A 164 -16.86 -6.23 -17.54
CA THR A 164 -16.79 -6.84 -18.89
C THR A 164 -16.19 -5.91 -19.93
N LYS A 165 -16.70 -4.68 -20.03
CA LYS A 165 -16.23 -3.69 -21.01
C LYS A 165 -14.76 -3.37 -20.85
N GLY A 166 -14.29 -3.18 -19.62
CA GLY A 166 -12.89 -2.89 -19.35
C GLY A 166 -11.99 -4.04 -19.74
N VAL A 167 -12.37 -5.27 -19.38
CA VAL A 167 -11.63 -6.48 -19.73
C VAL A 167 -11.60 -6.71 -21.25
N ASP A 168 -12.68 -6.41 -21.98
CA ASP A 168 -12.71 -6.46 -23.44
C ASP A 168 -11.68 -5.51 -24.07
N ILE A 169 -11.62 -4.27 -23.58
CA ILE A 169 -10.65 -3.29 -24.07
C ILE A 169 -9.22 -3.76 -23.79
N LEU A 170 -8.95 -4.32 -22.60
CA LEU A 170 -7.62 -4.87 -22.31
C LEU A 170 -7.25 -6.01 -23.25
N GLN A 171 -8.20 -6.92 -23.54
CA GLN A 171 -8.00 -8.03 -24.44
C GLN A 171 -7.66 -7.54 -25.86
N GLU A 172 -8.40 -6.55 -26.38
CA GLU A 172 -8.17 -5.97 -27.70
C GLU A 172 -6.82 -5.24 -27.79
N LEU A 173 -6.53 -4.36 -26.82
CA LEU A 173 -5.27 -3.60 -26.79
C LEU A 173 -4.04 -4.50 -26.71
N ALA A 174 -4.15 -5.63 -26.01
CA ALA A 174 -3.08 -6.63 -25.91
C ALA A 174 -3.11 -7.68 -27.02
N LYS A 175 -4.07 -7.60 -27.96
CA LYS A 175 -4.26 -8.55 -29.08
C LYS A 175 -4.29 -10.01 -28.60
N LEU A 176 -5.02 -10.27 -27.53
CA LEU A 176 -5.12 -11.59 -26.91
C LEU A 176 -6.31 -12.37 -27.48
N SER A 177 -6.17 -13.69 -27.63
CA SER A 177 -7.29 -14.57 -28.04
C SER A 177 -8.41 -14.62 -27.01
N GLY A 178 -8.07 -14.46 -25.73
CA GLY A 178 -9.00 -14.48 -24.63
C GLY A 178 -8.38 -14.01 -23.32
N ILE A 179 -9.24 -13.46 -22.46
CA ILE A 179 -9.03 -13.28 -21.02
C ILE A 179 -10.21 -13.94 -20.31
N THR A 180 -9.95 -14.83 -19.35
CA THR A 180 -10.99 -15.54 -18.59
C THR A 180 -11.90 -14.56 -17.84
N ARG A 181 -13.20 -14.85 -17.82
CA ARG A 181 -14.25 -13.98 -17.25
C ARG A 181 -14.68 -14.34 -15.83
N THR A 182 -13.92 -15.24 -15.21
CA THR A 182 -14.05 -15.63 -13.81
C THR A 182 -12.69 -15.46 -13.17
N VAL A 183 -12.64 -14.66 -12.11
CA VAL A 183 -11.42 -14.21 -11.45
C VAL A 183 -11.31 -14.95 -10.11
N PRO A 184 -10.35 -15.87 -9.94
CA PRO A 184 -10.06 -16.41 -8.61
C PRO A 184 -9.45 -15.30 -7.73
N VAL A 185 -9.92 -15.20 -6.50
CA VAL A 185 -9.50 -14.22 -5.50
C VAL A 185 -9.12 -14.97 -4.23
N THR A 186 -8.04 -14.51 -3.59
CA THR A 186 -7.58 -14.98 -2.28
C THR A 186 -7.30 -13.79 -1.39
N ALA A 187 -7.58 -13.94 -0.11
CA ALA A 187 -7.29 -12.92 0.89
C ALA A 187 -6.55 -13.52 2.08
N ARG A 188 -5.64 -12.73 2.64
CA ARG A 188 -5.03 -12.94 3.95
C ARG A 188 -5.01 -11.59 4.66
N PHE A 189 -5.92 -11.40 5.58
CA PHE A 189 -6.01 -10.19 6.39
C PHE A 189 -5.43 -10.43 7.77
N VAL A 190 -4.75 -9.43 8.28
CA VAL A 190 -4.23 -9.41 9.64
C VAL A 190 -4.87 -8.24 10.33
N PHE A 191 -5.53 -8.49 11.46
CA PHE A 191 -6.11 -7.45 12.29
C PHE A 191 -5.43 -7.41 13.64
N GLU A 192 -5.25 -6.21 14.17
CA GLU A 192 -4.75 -5.96 15.50
C GLU A 192 -5.81 -5.26 16.33
N ALA A 193 -5.93 -5.64 17.60
CA ALA A 193 -6.88 -5.02 18.49
C ALA A 193 -6.54 -3.54 18.65
N GLY A 194 -7.48 -2.65 18.36
CA GLY A 194 -7.37 -1.22 18.66
C GLY A 194 -7.12 -1.04 20.15
N SER A 195 -6.19 -0.16 20.53
CA SER A 195 -6.13 0.24 21.94
C SER A 195 -7.43 0.97 22.27
N ASP A 196 -8.04 0.65 23.42
CA ASP A 196 -9.26 1.27 23.96
C ASP A 196 -8.99 2.72 24.44
N THR A 197 -8.19 3.46 23.68
CA THR A 197 -7.96 4.89 23.82
C THR A 197 -8.77 5.60 22.76
N ALA A 198 -10.09 5.69 22.99
CA ALA A 198 -10.80 6.93 22.71
C ALA A 198 -10.21 8.01 23.63
N GLN A 199 -9.04 8.50 23.26
CA GLN A 199 -8.45 9.72 23.76
C GLN A 199 -7.82 10.40 22.56
N ALA A 200 -8.52 11.42 22.06
CA ALA A 200 -7.83 12.68 21.89
C ALA A 200 -7.18 12.99 23.24
N SER A 201 -5.90 12.65 23.38
CA SER A 201 -5.04 13.21 24.40
C SER A 201 -4.05 14.09 23.64
N PRO A 202 -3.79 15.32 24.10
CA PRO A 202 -2.81 16.19 23.47
C PRO A 202 -1.45 15.53 23.70
N ALA A 203 -1.00 14.73 22.73
CA ALA A 203 0.41 14.45 22.59
C ALA A 203 1.07 15.82 22.52
N ALA A 204 1.95 16.06 23.49
CA ALA A 204 2.89 17.16 23.45
C ALA A 204 3.39 17.30 22.02
N GLN A 205 3.42 18.54 21.53
CA GLN A 205 4.08 18.91 20.30
C GLN A 205 5.56 18.55 20.42
N GLU A 206 5.89 17.28 20.22
CA GLU A 206 7.13 16.95 19.56
C GLU A 206 6.88 17.32 18.11
N THR A 207 7.64 18.32 17.68
CA THR A 207 7.68 18.80 16.31
C THR A 207 8.22 17.66 15.45
N GLU A 208 7.35 16.73 15.08
CA GLU A 208 7.61 15.82 13.98
C GLU A 208 7.66 16.69 12.73
N VAL A 209 8.89 16.98 12.30
CA VAL A 209 9.15 17.58 11.00
C VAL A 209 8.47 16.68 9.99
N ALA A 210 7.46 17.20 9.31
CA ALA A 210 6.71 16.49 8.29
C ALA A 210 7.69 15.69 7.40
N LEU A 211 7.65 14.37 7.48
CA LEU A 211 8.45 13.49 6.63
C LEU A 211 8.03 13.81 5.19
N SER A 212 8.96 14.33 4.40
CA SER A 212 8.71 14.79 3.03
C SER A 212 8.38 13.68 2.03
N GLY A 213 8.31 12.41 2.47
CA GLY A 213 8.06 11.26 1.62
C GLY A 213 7.39 10.09 2.34
N ASP A 214 6.79 9.21 1.54
CA ASP A 214 6.08 7.98 1.91
C ASP A 214 7.04 6.77 1.76
N PRO A 215 7.45 6.11 2.86
CA PRO A 215 8.36 4.98 2.81
C PRO A 215 7.82 3.76 2.03
N ALA A 216 6.50 3.55 2.01
CA ALA A 216 5.90 2.43 1.28
C ALA A 216 5.98 2.66 -0.23
N LYS A 217 5.74 3.89 -0.69
CA LYS A 217 6.03 4.29 -2.09
C LYS A 217 7.53 4.26 -2.37
N GLY A 218 8.34 4.66 -1.40
CA GLY A 218 9.80 4.62 -1.47
C GLY A 218 10.35 3.24 -1.74
N LYS A 219 9.83 2.23 -1.03
CA LYS A 219 10.13 0.81 -1.25
C LYS A 219 9.87 0.37 -2.69
N LYS A 220 8.77 0.81 -3.29
CA LYS A 220 8.44 0.52 -4.69
C LYS A 220 9.48 1.12 -5.64
N VAL A 221 9.82 2.40 -5.44
CA VAL A 221 10.84 3.09 -6.27
C VAL A 221 12.23 2.48 -6.05
N PHE A 222 12.57 2.08 -4.83
CA PHE A 222 13.85 1.47 -4.45
C PHE A 222 14.10 0.11 -5.12
N ARG A 223 13.07 -0.55 -5.69
CA ARG A 223 13.27 -1.73 -6.55
C ARG A 223 14.29 -1.48 -7.68
N LYS A 224 14.43 -0.22 -8.14
CA LYS A 224 15.45 0.21 -9.12
C LYS A 224 16.89 0.12 -8.59
N CYS A 225 17.06 0.12 -7.27
CA CYS A 225 18.34 0.09 -6.56
C CYS A 225 18.64 -1.29 -5.95
N GLN A 226 17.60 -2.10 -5.68
CA GLN A 226 17.68 -3.37 -4.95
C GLN A 226 18.58 -4.44 -5.62
N ALA A 227 18.75 -4.38 -6.94
CA ALA A 227 19.66 -5.30 -7.64
C ALA A 227 21.14 -5.03 -7.35
N CYS A 228 21.47 -3.83 -6.88
CA CYS A 228 22.85 -3.40 -6.62
C CYS A 228 23.14 -3.21 -5.13
N HIS A 229 22.13 -2.86 -4.34
CA HIS A 229 22.29 -2.41 -2.95
C HIS A 229 21.44 -3.24 -2.00
N SER A 230 21.94 -3.42 -0.77
CA SER A 230 21.20 -3.97 0.37
C SER A 230 21.32 -3.07 1.59
N PHE A 231 20.43 -3.25 2.56
CA PHE A 231 20.51 -2.60 3.88
C PHE A 231 21.18 -3.49 4.95
N GLU A 232 21.58 -4.71 4.61
CA GLU A 232 22.38 -5.57 5.50
C GLU A 232 23.80 -5.02 5.62
N GLU A 233 24.28 -4.82 6.85
CA GLU A 233 25.65 -4.35 7.13
C GLU A 233 26.70 -5.25 6.48
N GLY A 234 27.70 -4.63 5.82
CA GLY A 234 28.80 -5.35 5.17
C GLY A 234 28.43 -6.17 3.91
N LYS A 235 27.14 -6.27 3.56
CA LYS A 235 26.69 -6.99 2.36
C LYS A 235 26.80 -6.11 1.12
N ASN A 236 28.01 -6.11 0.55
CA ASN A 236 28.30 -5.40 -0.68
C ASN A 236 27.97 -6.25 -1.92
N GLY A 237 27.49 -5.62 -2.98
CA GLY A 237 27.21 -6.25 -4.28
C GLY A 237 27.78 -5.43 -5.43
N THR A 238 26.95 -5.17 -6.46
CA THR A 238 27.30 -4.22 -7.54
C THR A 238 27.48 -2.80 -6.99
N GLY A 239 26.72 -2.44 -5.95
CA GLY A 239 26.91 -1.25 -5.12
C GLY A 239 27.26 -1.63 -3.68
N PRO A 240 27.70 -0.65 -2.86
CA PRO A 240 27.93 -0.86 -1.44
C PRO A 240 26.62 -1.11 -0.67
N SER A 241 26.73 -1.70 0.52
CA SER A 241 25.64 -1.67 1.49
C SER A 241 25.23 -0.22 1.81
N LEU A 242 23.93 -0.02 2.02
CA LEU A 242 23.33 1.25 2.42
C LEU A 242 22.98 1.26 3.92
N HIS A 243 23.38 0.25 4.68
CA HIS A 243 23.24 0.25 6.12
C HIS A 243 23.89 1.49 6.73
N GLY A 244 23.17 2.23 7.56
CA GLY A 244 23.66 3.46 8.18
C GLY A 244 24.13 4.55 7.19
N ILE A 245 23.61 4.57 5.95
CA ILE A 245 24.11 5.51 4.93
C ILE A 245 23.83 6.98 5.28
N ILE A 246 22.73 7.29 5.95
CA ILE A 246 22.40 8.66 6.34
C ILE A 246 23.38 9.13 7.42
N GLY A 247 24.11 10.20 7.11
CA GLY A 247 25.19 10.74 7.93
C GLY A 247 26.56 10.10 7.71
N ALA A 248 26.66 9.03 6.91
CA ALA A 248 27.94 8.42 6.58
C ALA A 248 28.75 9.26 5.59
N GLY A 249 30.07 9.10 5.62
CA GLY A 249 30.97 9.68 4.61
C GLY A 249 30.85 9.00 3.25
N SER A 250 31.19 9.72 2.18
CA SER A 250 31.39 9.13 0.86
C SER A 250 32.48 8.07 0.94
N ALA A 251 32.24 6.92 0.31
CA ALA A 251 33.15 5.78 0.32
C ALA A 251 33.39 5.10 1.69
N ALA A 252 32.41 5.14 2.60
CA ALA A 252 32.55 4.61 3.96
C ALA A 252 32.23 3.11 4.13
N ALA A 253 31.62 2.42 3.15
CA ALA A 253 31.26 1.02 3.35
C ALA A 253 32.50 0.11 3.29
N ASP A 254 32.75 -0.59 4.38
CA ASP A 254 33.89 -1.50 4.50
C ASP A 254 33.83 -2.61 3.46
N GLY A 255 34.98 -2.90 2.85
CA GLY A 255 35.13 -3.97 1.87
C GLY A 255 34.59 -3.66 0.46
N PHE A 256 33.99 -2.49 0.21
CA PHE A 256 33.57 -2.08 -1.14
C PHE A 256 34.66 -1.31 -1.89
N LYS A 257 34.87 -1.66 -3.17
CA LYS A 257 35.86 -0.98 -4.04
C LYS A 257 35.24 0.21 -4.76
N TYR A 258 35.28 1.37 -4.13
CA TYR A 258 34.80 2.63 -4.71
C TYR A 258 35.62 3.07 -5.94
N SER A 259 35.02 3.93 -6.76
CA SER A 259 35.76 4.69 -7.78
C SER A 259 36.60 5.77 -7.13
N GLY A 260 37.73 6.16 -7.76
CA GLY A 260 38.56 7.27 -7.27
C GLY A 260 37.74 8.53 -7.01
N ALA A 261 36.82 8.88 -7.92
CA ALA A 261 35.89 9.99 -7.76
C ALA A 261 35.06 9.95 -6.45
N PHE A 262 34.69 8.76 -5.96
CA PHE A 262 33.95 8.62 -4.69
C PHE A 262 34.87 8.68 -3.47
N GLN A 263 36.11 8.23 -3.61
CA GLN A 263 37.13 8.33 -2.56
C GLN A 263 37.55 9.80 -2.34
N ASP A 264 37.59 10.58 -3.42
CA ASP A 264 38.00 11.98 -3.40
C ASP A 264 36.82 12.95 -3.12
N ALA A 265 35.57 12.46 -3.13
CA ALA A 265 34.37 13.29 -3.04
C ALA A 265 34.25 14.04 -1.70
N ASN A 266 34.75 13.45 -0.60
CA ASN A 266 34.68 14.00 0.76
C ASN A 266 33.29 14.55 1.14
N LEU A 267 32.23 13.82 0.75
CA LEU A 267 30.84 14.19 1.04
C LEU A 267 30.37 13.51 2.32
N THR A 268 29.40 14.11 2.99
CA THR A 268 28.59 13.45 4.01
C THR A 268 27.18 13.29 3.45
N TRP A 269 26.61 12.09 3.58
CA TRP A 269 25.27 11.77 3.09
C TRP A 269 24.18 12.32 4.02
N SER A 270 23.97 13.64 3.99
CA SER A 270 22.72 14.22 4.47
C SER A 270 21.56 13.84 3.54
N GLU A 271 20.33 14.02 4.01
CA GLU A 271 19.15 13.75 3.19
C GLU A 271 19.10 14.64 1.94
N ASP A 272 19.48 15.92 2.05
CA ASP A 272 19.58 16.83 0.90
C ASP A 272 20.65 16.36 -0.10
N GLN A 273 21.79 15.88 0.41
CA GLN A 273 22.87 15.38 -0.43
C GLN A 273 22.48 14.07 -1.12
N LEU A 274 21.75 13.20 -0.41
CA LEU A 274 21.14 12.00 -0.97
C LEU A 274 20.08 12.35 -2.02
N ALA A 275 19.26 13.38 -1.79
CA ALA A 275 18.26 13.83 -2.76
C ALA A 275 18.91 14.29 -4.06
N ALA A 276 19.92 15.16 -3.96
CA ALA A 276 20.68 15.61 -5.12
C ALA A 276 21.33 14.42 -5.87
N PHE A 277 21.92 13.49 -5.12
CA PHE A 277 22.60 12.33 -5.70
C PHE A 277 21.62 11.33 -6.33
N LEU A 278 20.48 11.06 -5.71
CA LEU A 278 19.44 10.19 -6.26
C LEU A 278 18.80 10.79 -7.53
N SER A 279 18.77 12.11 -7.67
CA SER A 279 18.27 12.80 -8.86
C SER A 279 19.25 12.78 -10.04
N ASP A 280 20.56 12.96 -9.77
CA ASP A 280 21.61 12.87 -10.78
C ASP A 280 22.98 12.48 -10.17
N PRO A 281 23.29 11.17 -10.09
CA PRO A 281 24.55 10.70 -9.51
C PRO A 281 25.79 11.26 -10.21
N LYS A 282 25.73 11.39 -11.54
CA LYS A 282 26.89 11.79 -12.36
C LYS A 282 27.19 13.27 -12.25
N SER A 283 26.18 14.10 -12.02
CA SER A 283 26.35 15.52 -11.73
C SER A 283 26.99 15.72 -10.35
N VAL A 284 26.51 14.99 -9.34
CA VAL A 284 26.96 15.17 -7.95
C VAL A 284 28.36 14.61 -7.70
N VAL A 285 28.71 13.45 -8.28
CA VAL A 285 30.07 12.88 -8.20
C VAL A 285 30.55 12.54 -9.61
N PRO A 286 31.11 13.52 -10.36
CA PRO A 286 31.60 13.28 -11.71
C PRO A 286 32.67 12.18 -11.76
N GLY A 287 32.49 11.19 -12.64
CA GLY A 287 33.39 10.05 -12.76
C GLY A 287 33.10 8.88 -11.82
N ASN A 288 31.99 8.93 -11.06
CA ASN A 288 31.51 7.76 -10.32
C ASN A 288 31.11 6.60 -11.27
N ARG A 289 31.19 5.38 -10.76
CA ARG A 289 30.88 4.14 -11.52
C ARG A 289 29.43 3.68 -11.41
N MET A 290 28.56 4.42 -10.72
CA MET A 290 27.14 4.06 -10.61
C MET A 290 26.44 4.30 -11.96
N GLY A 291 25.93 3.21 -12.57
CA GLY A 291 25.23 3.28 -13.86
C GLY A 291 23.82 3.88 -13.81
N PHE A 292 23.40 4.40 -12.66
CA PHE A 292 22.06 4.90 -12.42
C PHE A 292 21.87 6.30 -13.05
N LYS A 293 20.76 6.49 -13.78
CA LYS A 293 20.44 7.74 -14.49
C LYS A 293 19.75 8.80 -13.61
N GLY A 294 19.49 8.45 -12.35
CA GLY A 294 18.76 9.27 -11.40
C GLY A 294 17.23 9.17 -11.52
N LEU A 295 16.55 9.54 -10.46
CA LEU A 295 15.09 9.71 -10.39
C LEU A 295 14.70 11.07 -10.96
N LYS A 296 13.55 11.15 -11.63
CA LYS A 296 13.10 12.38 -12.33
C LYS A 296 11.96 13.10 -11.64
N LYS A 297 11.29 12.45 -10.71
CA LYS A 297 10.22 13.02 -9.91
C LYS A 297 10.75 13.29 -8.52
N ASP A 298 10.56 14.50 -8.03
CA ASP A 298 11.02 14.88 -6.69
C ASP A 298 10.30 14.04 -5.62
N ASP A 299 9.02 13.73 -5.81
CA ASP A 299 8.28 12.82 -4.94
C ASP A 299 8.92 11.43 -4.85
N ASP A 300 9.40 10.88 -5.97
CA ASP A 300 10.09 9.58 -5.96
C ASP A 300 11.38 9.64 -5.15
N VAL A 301 12.11 10.76 -5.24
CA VAL A 301 13.34 10.99 -4.48
C VAL A 301 13.05 11.05 -2.99
N GLN A 302 12.07 11.85 -2.57
CA GLN A 302 11.69 11.99 -1.17
C GLN A 302 11.14 10.69 -0.60
N ASN A 303 10.32 9.96 -1.37
CA ASN A 303 9.81 8.65 -0.98
C ASN A 303 10.97 7.65 -0.76
N VAL A 304 11.96 7.60 -1.67
CA VAL A 304 13.13 6.71 -1.52
C VAL A 304 13.97 7.09 -0.31
N ILE A 305 14.16 8.37 -0.03
CA ILE A 305 14.89 8.81 1.17
C ILE A 305 14.14 8.41 2.44
N ALA A 306 12.81 8.57 2.46
CA ALA A 306 11.98 8.14 3.57
C ALA A 306 12.08 6.62 3.81
N TYR A 307 12.14 5.83 2.72
CA TYR A 307 12.37 4.39 2.80
C TYR A 307 13.78 4.03 3.27
N ILE A 308 14.82 4.69 2.74
CA ILE A 308 16.20 4.50 3.19
C ILE A 308 16.27 4.78 4.70
N ARG A 309 15.72 5.89 5.17
CA ARG A 309 15.69 6.25 6.60
C ARG A 309 15.04 5.18 7.48
N GLN A 310 14.00 4.51 6.98
CA GLN A 310 13.31 3.44 7.70
C GLN A 310 14.16 2.16 7.81
N GLU A 311 14.99 1.87 6.81
CA GLU A 311 15.72 0.61 6.67
C GLU A 311 17.21 0.72 7.01
N SER A 312 17.74 1.94 7.09
CA SER A 312 19.17 2.25 7.30
C SER A 312 19.57 2.27 8.75
#